data_AF-A0A3D5DNS5-F1
#
_entry.id   AF-A0A3D5DNS5-F1
#
_cell.length_a   1.000
_cell.length_b   1.000
_cell.length_c   1.000
_cell.angle_alpha   90.00
_cell.angle_beta   90.00
_cell.angle_gamma   90.00
#
_symmetry.space_group_name_H-M   'P 1'
#
loop_
_entity.id
_entity.type
_entity.pdbx_description
1 polymer ?
#
loop_
_entity_poly.entity_id
_entity_poly.type
_entity_poly.pdbx_seq_one_letter_code
_entity_poly.pdbx_strand_id
1 'polypeptide(L)'
;MDRLLRAWDDAAADRLFSENVAQDEPYPERRHKAELIGQRIGDFREDPDRRAEFDSPAHCRWWLRGERGTVQAEIRLTPERPPRVQALTLAVPPAPDSPLAQMLASLVSLLNDGAPGWPSTLPVSPAVDTGLLLRQLRMAGAWAGRCRPGAVRAGNGETAVTVELDGEHARLVLAVVTGPDGQLNQADILLGRWQPGG
;
A
#
# COMPACT_ATOMS: atom_id res chain seq x y z
N MET A 1 18.75 7.01 0.79
CA MET A 1 17.69 6.11 0.30
C MET A 1 16.96 6.72 -0.90
N ASP A 2 16.37 7.91 -0.77
CA ASP A 2 15.62 8.61 -1.83
C ASP A 2 16.33 8.66 -3.20
N ARG A 3 17.63 9.00 -3.24
CA ARG A 3 18.44 8.98 -4.48
C ARG A 3 18.52 7.59 -5.13
N LEU A 4 18.65 6.53 -4.32
CA LEU A 4 18.72 5.15 -4.81
C LEU A 4 17.38 4.73 -5.42
N LEU A 5 16.25 5.14 -4.83
CA LEU A 5 14.92 4.79 -5.34
C LEU A 5 14.59 5.50 -6.66
N ARG A 6 15.02 6.76 -6.84
CA ARG A 6 14.84 7.50 -8.10
C ARG A 6 15.76 7.03 -9.23
N ALA A 7 16.99 6.68 -8.89
CA ALA A 7 18.02 6.28 -9.82
C ALA A 7 18.73 5.04 -9.26
N TRP A 8 18.10 3.88 -9.46
CA TRP A 8 18.59 2.63 -8.90
C TRP A 8 20.00 2.32 -9.39
N ASP A 9 20.91 2.11 -8.43
CA ASP A 9 22.32 1.82 -8.64
C ASP A 9 22.69 0.64 -7.75
N ASP A 10 22.92 -0.52 -8.37
CA ASP A 10 23.22 -1.77 -7.65
C ASP A 10 24.49 -1.65 -6.79
N ALA A 11 25.50 -0.87 -7.23
CA ALA A 11 26.72 -0.66 -6.45
C ALA A 11 26.48 0.27 -5.24
N ALA A 12 25.52 1.18 -5.32
CA ALA A 12 25.05 1.93 -4.16
C ALA A 12 24.19 1.05 -3.23
N ALA A 13 23.36 0.16 -3.78
CA ALA A 13 22.57 -0.80 -3.01
C ALA A 13 23.47 -1.75 -2.20
N ASP A 14 24.51 -2.34 -2.79
CA ASP A 14 25.43 -3.27 -2.11
C ASP A 14 26.17 -2.66 -0.92
N ARG A 15 26.41 -1.35 -0.95
CA ARG A 15 27.04 -0.64 0.18
C ARG A 15 26.07 -0.38 1.33
N LEU A 16 24.77 -0.32 1.04
CA LEU A 16 23.73 0.01 2.01
C LEU A 16 23.05 -1.23 2.56
N PHE A 17 22.97 -2.29 1.76
CA PHE A 17 22.16 -3.47 2.04
C PHE A 17 23.01 -4.59 2.65
N SER A 18 22.38 -5.43 3.47
CA SER A 18 22.93 -6.72 3.85
C SER A 18 22.73 -7.73 2.71
N GLU A 19 23.56 -8.77 2.65
CA GLU A 19 23.50 -9.80 1.60
C GLU A 19 22.11 -10.44 1.47
N ASN A 20 21.40 -10.61 2.59
CA ASN A 20 20.05 -11.19 2.61
C ASN A 20 19.04 -10.42 1.75
N VAL A 21 19.21 -9.11 1.54
CA VAL A 21 18.25 -8.28 0.79
C VAL A 21 18.10 -8.75 -0.66
N ALA A 22 19.22 -9.13 -1.29
CA ALA A 22 19.26 -9.64 -2.66
C ALA A 22 18.82 -11.11 -2.76
N GLN A 23 18.94 -11.86 -1.66
CA GLN A 23 18.45 -13.25 -1.57
C GLN A 23 16.93 -13.29 -1.42
N ASP A 24 16.36 -12.38 -0.62
CA ASP A 24 14.91 -12.29 -0.40
C ASP A 24 14.18 -11.79 -1.65
N GLU A 25 14.71 -10.74 -2.29
CA GLU A 25 14.18 -10.21 -3.54
C GLU A 25 15.33 -9.64 -4.39
N PRO A 26 15.57 -10.22 -5.59
CA PRO A 26 16.63 -9.76 -6.48
C PRO A 26 16.50 -8.28 -6.84
N TYR A 27 17.64 -7.58 -6.99
CA TYR A 27 17.65 -6.16 -7.35
C TYR A 27 16.88 -5.81 -8.63
N PRO A 28 16.85 -6.65 -9.69
CA PRO A 28 15.99 -6.38 -10.86
C PRO A 28 14.52 -6.20 -10.51
N GLU A 29 13.98 -7.00 -9.58
CA GLU A 29 12.59 -6.90 -9.11
C GLU A 29 12.37 -5.60 -8.31
N ARG A 30 13.34 -5.22 -7.48
CA ARG A 30 13.28 -3.97 -6.70
C ARG A 30 13.32 -2.74 -7.59
N ARG A 31 14.20 -2.75 -8.58
CA ARG A 31 14.29 -1.72 -9.62
C ARG A 31 12.96 -1.62 -10.36
N HIS A 32 12.38 -2.75 -10.76
CA HIS A 32 11.09 -2.76 -11.43
C HIS A 32 9.99 -2.13 -10.56
N LYS A 33 9.93 -2.45 -9.26
CA LYS A 33 8.99 -1.79 -8.34
C LYS A 33 9.20 -0.28 -8.24
N ALA A 34 10.44 0.19 -8.16
CA ALA A 34 10.74 1.62 -8.14
C ALA A 34 10.33 2.32 -9.45
N GLU A 35 10.56 1.68 -10.60
CA GLU A 35 10.10 2.15 -11.90
C GLU A 35 8.57 2.21 -11.97
N LEU A 36 7.87 1.18 -11.50
CA LEU A 36 6.41 1.16 -11.43
C LEU A 36 5.89 2.32 -10.57
N ILE A 37 6.49 2.58 -9.41
CA ILE A 37 6.10 3.73 -8.57
C ILE A 37 6.20 5.03 -9.38
N GLY A 38 7.33 5.28 -10.05
CA GLY A 38 7.49 6.46 -10.92
C GLY A 38 6.43 6.54 -12.03
N GLN A 39 6.14 5.41 -12.69
CA GLN A 39 5.09 5.35 -13.71
C GLN A 39 3.69 5.67 -13.16
N ARG A 40 3.39 5.26 -11.91
CA ARG A 40 2.07 5.40 -11.29
C ARG A 40 1.86 6.75 -10.61
N ILE A 41 2.83 7.25 -9.83
CA ILE A 41 2.69 8.50 -9.08
C ILE A 41 3.40 9.70 -9.70
N GLY A 42 4.22 9.48 -10.75
CA GLY A 42 5.04 10.52 -11.36
C GLY A 42 6.40 10.67 -10.68
N ASP A 43 7.10 11.76 -10.96
CA ASP A 43 8.41 12.02 -10.37
C ASP A 43 8.25 12.22 -8.86
N PHE A 44 8.88 11.36 -8.08
CA PHE A 44 8.68 11.31 -6.64
C PHE A 44 9.89 11.72 -5.82
N ARG A 45 9.60 12.25 -4.63
CA ARG A 45 10.59 12.61 -3.60
C ARG A 45 10.02 12.30 -2.23
N GLU A 46 10.87 12.31 -1.21
CA GLU A 46 10.39 12.27 0.17
C GLU A 46 9.34 13.36 0.42
N ASP A 47 8.21 12.99 1.03
CA ASP A 47 7.11 13.92 1.31
C ASP A 47 7.46 14.81 2.51
N PRO A 48 7.71 16.12 2.32
CA PRO A 48 8.10 17.00 3.42
C PRO A 48 6.97 17.23 4.42
N ASP A 49 5.72 17.01 4.00
CA ASP A 49 4.53 17.27 4.82
C ASP A 49 4.15 16.08 5.71
N ARG A 50 4.77 14.90 5.48
CA ARG A 50 4.48 13.67 6.23
C ARG A 50 5.72 13.15 6.94
N ARG A 51 5.67 13.14 8.27
CA ARG A 51 6.75 12.61 9.11
C ARG A 51 6.94 11.12 8.90
N ALA A 52 8.19 10.68 8.94
CA ALA A 52 8.53 9.27 9.05
C ALA A 52 7.98 8.67 10.35
N GLU A 53 7.54 7.41 10.25
CA GLU A 53 7.05 6.60 11.34
C GLU A 53 8.14 5.62 11.77
N PHE A 54 8.34 5.46 13.08
CA PHE A 54 9.35 4.58 13.65
C PHE A 54 8.69 3.68 14.69
N ASP A 55 8.75 2.36 14.48
CA ASP A 55 8.27 1.39 15.48
C ASP A 55 9.41 0.97 16.41
N SER A 56 10.66 1.11 15.95
CA SER A 56 11.88 0.95 16.74
C SER A 56 13.04 1.72 16.08
N PRO A 57 14.21 1.86 16.71
CA PRO A 57 15.39 2.46 16.06
C PRO A 57 15.84 1.74 14.79
N ALA A 58 15.47 0.47 14.63
CA ALA A 58 15.83 -0.36 13.47
C ALA A 58 14.70 -0.49 12.45
N HIS A 59 13.59 0.23 12.60
CA HIS A 59 12.44 0.16 11.71
C HIS A 59 11.92 1.56 11.39
N CYS A 60 12.02 1.96 10.12
CA CYS A 60 11.60 3.27 9.64
C CYS A 60 10.66 3.11 8.44
N ARG A 61 9.55 3.83 8.47
CA ARG A 61 8.60 3.97 7.36
C ARG A 61 8.49 5.44 7.00
N TRP A 62 8.65 5.78 5.74
CA TRP A 62 8.56 7.16 5.26
C TRP A 62 7.72 7.25 3.99
N TRP A 63 7.42 8.46 3.56
CA TRP A 63 6.50 8.72 2.47
C TRP A 63 7.22 9.28 1.26
N LEU A 64 6.87 8.78 0.07
CA LEU A 64 7.31 9.28 -1.22
C LEU A 64 6.10 9.90 -1.92
N ARG A 65 6.22 11.16 -2.33
CA ARG A 65 5.17 11.94 -2.99
C ARG A 65 5.57 12.29 -4.41
N GLY A 66 4.70 11.91 -5.35
CA GLY A 66 4.73 12.38 -6.74
C GLY A 66 3.50 13.22 -7.07
N GLU A 67 3.35 13.67 -8.31
CA GLU A 67 2.23 14.55 -8.70
C GLU A 67 0.87 13.84 -8.64
N ARG A 68 0.84 12.51 -8.81
CA ARG A 68 -0.39 11.71 -8.92
C ARG A 68 -0.69 10.88 -7.68
N GLY A 69 0.16 10.91 -6.65
CA GLY A 69 -0.09 10.13 -5.45
C GLY A 69 1.06 10.13 -4.45
N THR A 70 0.84 9.42 -3.36
CA THR A 70 1.81 9.24 -2.28
C THR A 70 1.87 7.76 -1.92
N VAL A 71 3.08 7.24 -1.73
CA VAL A 71 3.32 5.84 -1.36
C VAL A 71 4.23 5.77 -0.14
N GLN A 72 4.11 4.69 0.64
CA GLN A 72 5.00 4.42 1.75
C GLN A 72 6.17 3.55 1.29
N ALA A 73 7.35 3.85 1.82
CA ALA A 73 8.52 3.00 1.78
C ALA A 73 8.92 2.61 3.22
N GLU A 74 9.40 1.39 3.40
CA GLU A 74 9.79 0.82 4.69
C GLU A 74 11.20 0.24 4.60
N ILE A 75 12.00 0.47 5.65
CA ILE A 75 13.27 -0.23 5.86
C ILE A 75 13.32 -0.86 7.24
N ARG A 76 14.01 -2.00 7.29
CA ARG A 76 14.47 -2.62 8.54
C ARG A 76 15.98 -2.71 8.51
N LEU A 77 16.61 -2.46 9.65
CA LEU A 77 18.07 -2.42 9.79
C LEU A 77 18.59 -3.66 10.53
N THR A 78 19.77 -4.13 10.15
CA THR A 78 20.51 -5.16 10.89
C THR A 78 20.96 -4.62 12.25
N PRO A 79 21.10 -5.47 13.28
CA PRO A 79 21.58 -5.07 14.61
C PRO A 79 23.09 -4.75 14.67
N GLU A 80 23.81 -4.89 13.55
CA GLU A 80 25.26 -4.74 13.43
C GLU A 80 25.71 -3.27 13.54
N ARG A 81 27.03 -3.06 13.66
CA ARG A 81 27.65 -1.73 13.68
C ARG A 81 28.75 -1.63 12.61
N PRO A 82 28.60 -0.77 11.58
CA PRO A 82 27.42 0.05 11.30
C PRO A 82 26.22 -0.79 10.82
N PRO A 83 24.98 -0.35 11.11
CA PRO A 83 23.78 -1.07 10.67
C PRO A 83 23.64 -1.00 9.14
N ARG A 84 23.17 -2.09 8.55
CA ARG A 84 22.83 -2.18 7.12
C ARG A 84 21.33 -2.35 6.95
N VAL A 85 20.81 -2.08 5.76
CA VAL A 85 19.41 -2.39 5.43
C VAL A 85 19.25 -3.90 5.30
N GLN A 86 18.44 -4.49 6.17
CA GLN A 86 18.05 -5.90 6.16
C GLN A 86 16.86 -6.16 5.25
N ALA A 87 15.94 -5.20 5.15
CA ALA A 87 14.78 -5.28 4.28
C ALA A 87 14.41 -3.90 3.76
N LEU A 88 13.98 -3.86 2.50
CA LEU A 88 13.34 -2.72 1.86
C LEU A 88 12.00 -3.18 1.32
N THR A 89 10.92 -2.49 1.69
CA THR A 89 9.58 -2.72 1.16
C THR A 89 9.06 -1.43 0.56
N LEU A 90 8.53 -1.52 -0.66
CA LEU A 90 7.95 -0.40 -1.37
C LEU A 90 6.48 -0.70 -1.64
N ALA A 91 5.61 0.23 -1.28
CA ALA A 91 4.21 0.15 -1.65
C ALA A 91 4.04 0.56 -3.11
N VAL A 92 3.49 -0.33 -3.94
CA VAL A 92 3.25 -0.07 -5.36
C VAL A 92 1.75 0.21 -5.55
N PRO A 93 1.37 1.38 -6.10
CA PRO A 93 -0.03 1.65 -6.42
C PRO A 93 -0.55 0.72 -7.52
N PRO A 94 -1.84 0.37 -7.49
CA PRO A 94 -2.49 -0.33 -8.59
C PRO A 94 -2.34 0.42 -9.92
N ALA A 95 -2.24 -0.33 -11.02
CA ALA A 95 -2.37 0.28 -12.35
C ALA A 95 -3.77 0.90 -12.52
N PRO A 96 -3.93 2.10 -13.11
CA PRO A 96 -5.22 2.78 -13.22
C PRO A 96 -6.37 1.93 -13.77
N ASP A 97 -6.07 0.97 -14.65
CA ASP A 97 -7.05 0.11 -15.29
C ASP A 97 -6.93 -1.38 -14.88
N SER A 98 -6.11 -1.71 -13.86
CA SER A 98 -5.99 -3.11 -13.42
C SER A 98 -7.26 -3.59 -12.72
N PRO A 99 -7.50 -4.91 -12.69
CA PRO A 99 -8.58 -5.48 -11.88
C PRO A 99 -8.52 -5.05 -10.40
N LEU A 100 -7.32 -4.91 -9.83
CA LEU A 100 -7.14 -4.43 -8.46
C LEU A 100 -7.60 -2.98 -8.28
N ALA A 101 -7.32 -2.07 -9.22
CA ALA A 101 -7.80 -0.70 -9.15
C ALA A 101 -9.33 -0.62 -9.28
N GLN A 102 -9.92 -1.40 -10.18
CA GLN A 102 -11.37 -1.47 -10.37
C GLN A 102 -12.07 -2.05 -9.13
N MET A 103 -11.48 -3.08 -8.51
CA MET A 103 -11.97 -3.65 -7.25
C MET A 103 -11.90 -2.63 -6.11
N LEU A 104 -10.77 -1.94 -5.95
CA LEU A 104 -10.62 -0.88 -4.95
C LEU A 104 -11.68 0.22 -5.14
N ALA A 105 -11.85 0.72 -6.37
CA ALA A 105 -12.84 1.75 -6.69
C ALA A 105 -14.27 1.27 -6.37
N SER A 106 -14.59 0.01 -6.66
CA SER A 106 -15.90 -0.58 -6.36
C SER A 106 -16.16 -0.66 -4.86
N LEU A 107 -15.17 -1.10 -4.07
CA LEU A 107 -15.27 -1.15 -2.61
C LEU A 107 -15.46 0.25 -2.00
N VAL A 108 -14.76 1.26 -2.52
CA VAL A 108 -14.93 2.66 -2.09
C VAL A 108 -16.31 3.19 -2.45
N SER A 109 -16.86 2.84 -3.62
CA SER A 109 -18.25 3.16 -3.98
C SER A 109 -19.23 2.51 -3.00
N LEU A 110 -19.08 1.22 -2.70
CA LEU A 110 -19.94 0.50 -1.74
C LEU A 110 -19.91 1.14 -0.34
N LEU A 111 -18.73 1.56 0.12
CA LEU A 111 -18.57 2.29 1.38
C LEU A 111 -19.35 3.61 1.35
N ASN A 112 -19.19 4.40 0.28
CA ASN A 112 -19.78 5.73 0.16
C ASN A 112 -21.29 5.72 -0.06
N ASP A 113 -21.79 4.75 -0.83
CA ASP A 113 -23.21 4.66 -1.21
C ASP A 113 -24.04 3.94 -0.14
N GLY A 114 -23.39 3.31 0.84
CA GLY A 114 -24.07 2.57 1.89
C GLY A 114 -24.89 1.39 1.36
N ALA A 115 -24.36 0.69 0.36
CA ALA A 115 -25.12 -0.26 -0.46
C ALA A 115 -25.93 -1.29 0.37
N PRO A 116 -27.18 -1.60 -0.03
CA PRO A 116 -28.03 -2.52 0.72
C PRO A 116 -27.57 -3.98 0.62
N GLY A 117 -26.89 -4.35 -0.47
CA GLY A 117 -26.41 -5.70 -0.76
C GLY A 117 -25.20 -5.71 -1.69
N TRP A 118 -24.60 -6.89 -1.90
CA TRP A 118 -23.40 -7.05 -2.72
C TRP A 118 -23.78 -6.98 -4.21
N PRO A 119 -23.11 -6.17 -5.04
CA PRO A 119 -23.41 -6.11 -6.47
C PRO A 119 -23.13 -7.45 -7.14
N SER A 120 -24.07 -7.94 -7.96
CA SER A 120 -23.89 -9.18 -8.72
C SER A 120 -22.77 -9.11 -9.76
N THR A 121 -22.37 -7.91 -10.16
CA THR A 121 -21.29 -7.66 -11.13
C THR A 121 -19.91 -7.62 -10.48
N LEU A 122 -19.81 -7.57 -9.14
CA LEU A 122 -18.53 -7.46 -8.45
C LEU A 122 -17.99 -8.86 -8.12
N PRO A 123 -16.92 -9.33 -8.81
CA PRO A 123 -16.42 -10.69 -8.64
C PRO A 123 -15.84 -10.87 -7.23
N VAL A 124 -16.25 -11.95 -6.57
CA VAL A 124 -15.87 -12.23 -5.19
C VAL A 124 -15.69 -13.73 -5.01
N SER A 125 -14.62 -14.09 -4.32
CA SER A 125 -14.35 -15.47 -3.96
C SER A 125 -15.41 -15.99 -2.97
N PRO A 126 -15.83 -17.27 -3.07
CA PRO A 126 -16.77 -17.87 -2.12
C PRO A 126 -16.29 -17.85 -0.65
N ALA A 127 -14.98 -17.65 -0.43
CA ALA A 127 -14.41 -17.56 0.91
C ALA A 127 -14.72 -16.23 1.63
N VAL A 128 -15.17 -15.20 0.91
CA VAL A 128 -15.46 -13.87 1.49
C VAL A 128 -16.90 -13.81 1.96
N ASP A 129 -17.10 -13.51 3.24
CA ASP A 129 -18.42 -13.15 3.79
C ASP A 129 -18.79 -11.72 3.36
N THR A 130 -19.46 -11.62 2.20
CA THR A 130 -19.92 -10.33 1.65
C THR A 130 -20.92 -9.61 2.56
N GLY A 131 -21.71 -10.34 3.35
CA GLY A 131 -22.66 -9.77 4.30
C GLY A 131 -21.97 -9.06 5.45
N LEU A 132 -20.93 -9.68 6.01
CA LEU A 132 -20.08 -9.08 7.04
C LEU A 132 -19.30 -7.89 6.47
N LEU A 133 -18.66 -8.04 5.31
CA LEU A 133 -17.88 -6.98 4.67
C LEU A 133 -18.73 -5.74 4.38
N LEU A 134 -19.95 -5.89 3.86
CA LEU A 134 -20.86 -4.75 3.64
C LEU A 134 -21.25 -4.05 4.94
N ARG A 135 -21.46 -4.80 6.02
CA ARG A 135 -21.73 -4.19 7.33
C ARG A 135 -20.52 -3.38 7.81
N GLN A 136 -19.31 -3.90 7.65
CA GLN A 136 -18.08 -3.18 7.99
C GLN A 136 -17.90 -1.91 7.12
N LEU A 137 -18.10 -2.00 5.81
CA LEU A 137 -18.05 -0.86 4.88
C LEU A 137 -19.06 0.22 5.29
N ARG A 138 -20.31 -0.15 5.61
CA ARG A 138 -21.34 0.80 6.05
C ARG A 138 -21.00 1.47 7.37
N MET A 139 -20.51 0.71 8.36
CA MET A 139 -20.08 1.29 9.64
C MET A 139 -18.91 2.26 9.44
N ALA A 140 -17.95 1.90 8.60
CA ALA A 140 -16.81 2.75 8.28
C ALA A 140 -17.24 4.03 7.56
N GLY A 141 -18.12 3.93 6.55
CA GLY A 141 -18.68 5.09 5.84
C GLY A 141 -19.50 6.00 6.74
N ALA A 142 -20.33 5.44 7.64
CA ALA A 142 -21.08 6.23 8.62
C ALA A 142 -20.19 6.99 9.60
N TRP A 143 -19.01 6.44 9.94
CA TRP A 143 -18.05 7.07 10.84
C TRP A 143 -17.15 8.10 10.15
N ALA A 144 -16.64 7.77 8.97
CA ALA A 144 -15.66 8.58 8.25
C ALA A 144 -16.28 9.62 7.30
N GLY A 145 -17.57 9.50 6.98
CA GLY A 145 -18.21 10.28 5.92
C GLY A 145 -17.79 9.81 4.53
N ARG A 146 -18.01 10.64 3.50
CA ARG A 146 -17.58 10.30 2.13
C ARG A 146 -16.06 10.20 2.06
N CYS A 147 -15.57 9.09 1.54
CA CYS A 147 -14.16 8.75 1.47
C CYS A 147 -13.61 8.81 0.04
N ARG A 148 -12.33 9.19 -0.06
CA ARG A 148 -11.54 9.11 -1.31
C ARG A 148 -10.24 8.33 -1.05
N PRO A 149 -9.73 7.55 -2.01
CA PRO A 149 -8.41 6.94 -1.89
C PRO A 149 -7.33 8.02 -1.70
N GLY A 150 -6.48 7.82 -0.71
CA GLY A 150 -5.32 8.65 -0.38
C GLY A 150 -4.02 7.91 -0.63
N ALA A 151 -3.09 7.98 0.34
CA ALA A 151 -1.76 7.39 0.19
C ALA A 151 -1.77 5.86 0.22
N VAL A 152 -0.93 5.22 -0.59
CA VAL A 152 -0.75 3.76 -0.60
C VAL A 152 0.29 3.39 0.45
N ARG A 153 -0.07 2.49 1.36
CA ARG A 153 0.75 2.07 2.50
C ARG A 153 1.52 0.78 2.28
N ALA A 154 0.93 -0.14 1.52
CA ALA A 154 1.54 -1.44 1.22
C ALA A 154 0.90 -2.04 -0.03
N GLY A 155 1.50 -3.13 -0.52
CA GLY A 155 0.99 -3.91 -1.64
C GLY A 155 1.93 -3.91 -2.85
N ASN A 156 1.69 -4.89 -3.72
CA ASN A 156 2.45 -5.08 -4.96
C ASN A 156 1.82 -4.35 -6.17
N GLY A 157 0.63 -3.77 -6.01
CA GLY A 157 -0.06 -3.05 -7.09
C GLY A 157 -0.69 -3.95 -8.17
N GLU A 158 -0.56 -5.27 -8.04
CA GLU A 158 -1.10 -6.23 -8.99
C GLU A 158 -2.27 -7.01 -8.40
N THR A 159 -2.05 -7.61 -7.25
CA THR A 159 -3.03 -8.45 -6.54
C THR A 159 -3.30 -7.97 -5.12
N ALA A 160 -2.49 -7.07 -4.57
CA ALA A 160 -2.68 -6.55 -3.23
C ALA A 160 -2.38 -5.05 -3.16
N VAL A 161 -3.23 -4.32 -2.45
CA VAL A 161 -3.02 -2.91 -2.09
C VAL A 161 -3.57 -2.64 -0.69
N THR A 162 -2.85 -1.84 0.09
CA THR A 162 -3.37 -1.22 1.31
C THR A 162 -3.29 0.29 1.13
N VAL A 163 -4.43 0.98 1.26
CA VAL A 163 -4.54 2.41 0.98
C VAL A 163 -5.23 3.14 2.14
N GLU A 164 -4.79 4.36 2.41
CA GLU A 164 -5.55 5.29 3.24
C GLU A 164 -6.83 5.70 2.51
N LEU A 165 -7.95 5.81 3.22
CA LEU A 165 -9.12 6.50 2.72
C LEU A 165 -9.28 7.80 3.50
N ASP A 166 -9.17 8.92 2.80
CA ASP A 166 -9.40 10.25 3.37
C ASP A 166 -10.91 10.50 3.37
N GLY A 167 -11.53 10.30 4.55
CA GLY A 167 -12.93 10.63 4.81
C GLY A 167 -13.12 12.06 5.31
N GLU A 168 -14.32 12.58 5.15
CA GLU A 168 -14.73 13.92 5.62
C GLU A 168 -14.55 14.12 7.13
N HIS A 169 -14.70 13.05 7.91
CA HIS A 169 -14.67 13.11 9.38
C HIS A 169 -13.48 12.35 9.98
N ALA A 170 -13.00 11.32 9.29
CA ALA A 170 -11.89 10.51 9.76
C ALA A 170 -11.17 9.80 8.62
N ARG A 171 -9.91 9.43 8.86
CA ARG A 171 -9.14 8.58 7.96
C ARG A 171 -9.34 7.10 8.30
N LEU A 172 -9.49 6.29 7.26
CA LEU A 172 -9.54 4.83 7.34
C LEU A 172 -8.33 4.22 6.64
N VAL A 173 -8.11 2.93 6.85
CA VAL A 173 -7.23 2.11 6.02
C VAL A 173 -8.04 0.97 5.44
N LEU A 174 -7.92 0.76 4.13
CA LEU A 174 -8.51 -0.36 3.41
C LEU A 174 -7.40 -1.21 2.80
N ALA A 175 -7.34 -2.48 3.20
CA ALA A 175 -6.53 -3.50 2.55
C ALA A 175 -7.42 -4.32 1.60
N VAL A 176 -6.92 -4.59 0.39
CA VAL A 176 -7.62 -5.33 -0.66
C VAL A 176 -6.65 -6.35 -1.25
N VAL A 177 -7.11 -7.60 -1.35
CA VAL A 177 -6.40 -8.68 -2.06
C VAL A 177 -7.34 -9.29 -3.09
N THR A 178 -6.87 -9.40 -4.33
CA THR A 178 -7.58 -10.05 -5.43
C THR A 178 -6.86 -11.31 -5.89
N GLY A 179 -7.61 -12.21 -6.55
CA GLY A 179 -7.02 -13.26 -7.36
C GLY A 179 -6.41 -12.70 -8.66
N PRO A 180 -5.64 -13.52 -9.40
CA PRO A 180 -5.13 -13.16 -10.73
C PRO A 180 -6.23 -12.85 -11.75
N ASP A 181 -7.42 -13.40 -11.53
CA ASP A 181 -8.65 -13.18 -12.29
C ASP A 181 -9.42 -11.90 -11.87
N GLY A 182 -8.91 -11.17 -10.88
CA GLY A 182 -9.53 -9.94 -10.37
C GLY A 182 -10.65 -10.17 -9.36
N GLN A 183 -10.95 -11.42 -8.98
CA GLN A 183 -11.95 -11.68 -7.94
C GLN A 183 -11.46 -11.21 -6.58
N LEU A 184 -12.35 -10.67 -5.75
CA LEU A 184 -11.99 -10.29 -4.38
C LEU A 184 -11.73 -11.53 -3.54
N ASN A 185 -10.51 -11.65 -3.01
CA ASN A 185 -10.13 -12.73 -2.09
C ASN A 185 -10.18 -12.28 -0.63
N GLN A 186 -9.88 -11.00 -0.36
CA GLN A 186 -9.87 -10.44 0.99
C GLN A 186 -10.05 -8.92 0.93
N ALA A 187 -10.80 -8.37 1.88
CA ALA A 187 -10.83 -6.94 2.14
C ALA A 187 -10.97 -6.68 3.64
N ASP A 188 -10.11 -5.82 4.18
CA ASP A 188 -10.11 -5.45 5.60
C ASP A 188 -10.14 -3.93 5.74
N ILE A 189 -11.01 -3.45 6.64
CA ILE A 189 -11.14 -2.03 6.95
C ILE A 189 -10.73 -1.82 8.38
N LEU A 190 -9.84 -0.87 8.58
CA LEU A 190 -9.32 -0.51 9.90
C LEU A 190 -9.65 0.94 10.20
N LEU A 191 -10.22 1.16 11.38
CA LEU A 191 -10.49 2.47 11.93
C LEU A 191 -9.22 2.96 12.65
N GLY A 192 -8.61 4.06 12.20
CA GLY A 192 -7.43 4.65 12.83
C GLY A 192 -6.07 4.11 12.36
N ARG A 193 -5.02 4.29 13.17
CA ARG A 193 -3.63 3.94 12.78
C ARG A 193 -3.46 2.42 12.65
N TRP A 194 -3.25 1.94 11.42
CA TRP A 194 -2.69 0.60 11.17
C TRP A 194 -1.33 0.45 11.85
N GLN A 195 -1.21 -0.54 12.74
CA GLN A 195 0.05 -1.13 13.17
C GLN A 195 0.17 -2.49 12.48
N PRO A 196 1.24 -2.78 11.72
CA PRO A 196 1.52 -4.15 11.34
C PRO A 196 1.77 -4.98 12.61
N GLY A 197 1.31 -6.23 12.61
CA GLY A 197 1.63 -7.19 13.67
C GLY A 197 3.14 -7.22 13.94
N GLY A 198 3.49 -7.24 15.23
CA GLY A 198 4.87 -7.35 15.71
C GLY A 198 5.52 -8.68 15.38
#